data_AF-A0AB35L0F2-F1
#
_entry.id   AF-A0AB35L0F2-F1
#
_cell.length_a   1.000
_cell.length_b   1.000
_cell.length_c   1.000
_cell.angle_alpha   90.00
_cell.angle_beta   90.00
_cell.angle_gamma   90.00
#
_symmetry.space_group_name_H-M   'P 1'
#
loop_
_entity.id
_entity.type
_entity.pdbx_description
1 polymer ?
#
loop_
_entity_poly.entity_id
_entity_poly.type
_entity_poly.pdbx_seq_one_letter_code
_entity_poly.pdbx_strand_id
1 'polypeptide(L)' 'MRCPASLSDYVYKSAHSEMLERRREWFERVEQAHQVLWWVPAGHRPSVVEASERLAHLREYGATAQAFTFRHAFAAPA' A
#
# COMPACT_ATOMS: atom_id res chain seq x y z
N MET A 1 -8.43 12.40 -7.80
CA MET A 1 -7.87 11.70 -6.62
C MET A 1 -6.40 12.08 -6.48
N ARG A 2 -6.05 13.01 -5.59
CA ARG A 2 -4.67 13.55 -5.45
C ARG A 2 -4.17 13.60 -4.00
N CYS A 3 -4.78 12.83 -3.09
CA CYS A 3 -4.38 12.81 -1.68
C CYS A 3 -4.49 11.38 -1.11
N PRO A 4 -3.48 10.86 -0.39
CA PRO A 4 -3.51 9.52 0.22
C PRO A 4 -4.71 9.29 1.14
N ALA A 5 -5.16 10.36 1.82
CA ALA A 5 -6.34 10.32 2.67
C ALA A 5 -7.62 9.97 1.91
N SER A 6 -7.80 10.52 0.70
CA SER A 6 -8.96 10.22 -0.15
C SER A 6 -8.94 8.79 -0.69
N LEU A 7 -7.76 8.20 -0.92
CA LEU A 7 -7.64 6.79 -1.29
C LEU A 7 -7.90 5.87 -0.07
N SER A 8 -7.38 6.25 1.10
CA SER A 8 -7.61 5.53 2.36
C SER A 8 -9.10 5.47 2.71
N ASP A 9 -9.81 6.60 2.61
CA ASP A 9 -11.25 6.67 2.88
C ASP A 9 -12.05 5.77 1.93
N TYR A 10 -11.72 5.72 0.64
CA TYR A 10 -12.38 4.81 -0.29
C TYR A 10 -12.17 3.33 0.06
N VAL A 11 -10.94 2.94 0.43
CA VAL A 11 -10.57 1.54 0.73
C VAL A 11 -11.14 1.07 2.07
N TYR A 12 -11.15 1.93 3.09
CA TYR A 12 -11.46 1.52 4.47
C TYR A 12 -12.77 2.06 5.03
N LYS A 13 -13.44 3.02 4.39
CA LYS A 13 -14.75 3.56 4.83
C LYS A 13 -15.90 3.25 3.87
N SER A 14 -15.70 2.29 2.96
CA SER A 14 -16.76 1.73 2.11
C SER A 14 -17.07 0.29 2.52
N ALA A 15 -18.10 -0.33 1.92
CA ALA A 15 -18.45 -1.75 2.09
C ALA A 15 -17.27 -2.72 1.84
N HIS A 16 -16.16 -2.25 1.26
CA HIS A 16 -14.92 -2.99 1.13
C HIS A 16 -14.28 -3.38 2.48
N SER A 17 -14.55 -2.61 3.55
CA SER A 17 -14.04 -2.86 4.90
C SER A 17 -14.58 -4.15 5.53
N GLU A 18 -15.88 -4.45 5.37
CA GLU A 18 -16.50 -5.68 5.88
C GLU A 18 -15.87 -6.95 5.28
N MET A 19 -15.48 -6.90 3.99
CA MET A 19 -14.80 -8.00 3.31
C MET A 19 -13.32 -8.12 3.75
N LEU A 20 -12.66 -7.00 4.06
CA LEU A 20 -11.29 -6.98 4.57
C LEU A 20 -11.16 -7.47 6.02
N GLU A 21 -12.20 -7.37 6.83
CA GLU A 21 -12.24 -7.94 8.19
C GLU A 21 -12.32 -9.47 8.15
N ARG A 22 -13.17 -10.00 7.27
CA ARG A 22 -13.35 -11.44 7.07
C ARG A 22 -12.25 -12.11 6.25
N ARG A 23 -11.26 -11.37 5.76
CA ARG A 23 -10.19 -11.91 4.91
C ARG A 23 -9.44 -13.11 5.50
N ARG A 24 -9.40 -13.23 6.83
CA ARG A 24 -8.77 -14.37 7.53
C ARG A 24 -9.55 -15.68 7.39
N GLU A 25 -10.79 -15.64 6.89
CA GLU A 25 -11.59 -16.83 6.59
C GLU A 25 -11.16 -17.52 5.29
N TRP A 26 -10.52 -16.78 4.36
CA TRP A 26 -10.17 -17.29 3.02
C TRP A 26 -8.71 -17.09 2.62
N PHE A 27 -7.97 -16.26 3.34
CA PHE A 27 -6.54 -16.05 3.13
C PHE A 27 -5.76 -16.53 4.34
N GLU A 28 -4.68 -17.25 4.07
CA GLU A 28 -3.68 -17.59 5.08
C GLU A 28 -3.13 -16.32 5.73
N ARG A 29 -2.69 -16.42 6.99
CA ARG A 29 -2.02 -15.32 7.68
C ARG A 29 -0.80 -14.92 6.87
N VAL A 30 -0.89 -13.77 6.22
CA VAL A 30 0.26 -13.17 5.57
C VAL A 30 1.17 -12.61 6.68
N GLU A 31 2.17 -13.39 7.07
CA GLU A 31 3.17 -13.01 8.08
C GLU A 31 4.05 -11.84 7.61
N GLN A 32 4.15 -11.65 6.29
CA GLN A 32 4.92 -10.58 5.66
C GLN A 32 4.01 -9.54 4.98
N ALA A 33 4.54 -8.35 4.71
CA ALA A 33 3.80 -7.35 3.93
C ALA A 33 3.42 -7.91 2.54
N HIS A 34 2.15 -7.79 2.15
CA HIS A 34 1.60 -8.18 0.84
C HIS A 34 1.12 -6.98 0.02
N GLN A 35 1.13 -5.79 0.60
CA GLN A 35 0.75 -4.55 -0.04
C GLN A 35 1.82 -3.51 0.25
N VAL A 36 2.14 -2.71 -0.76
CA VAL A 36 3.08 -1.59 -0.68
C VAL A 36 2.50 -0.39 -1.41
N LEU A 37 2.78 0.79 -0.88
CA LEU A 37 2.50 2.09 -1.46
C LEU A 37 3.81 2.85 -1.62
N TRP A 38 3.91 3.63 -2.68
CA TRP A 38 5.01 4.57 -2.89
C TRP A 38 4.54 5.71 -3.80
N TRP A 39 5.29 6.80 -3.80
CA TRP A 39 5.01 7.93 -4.66
C TRP A 39 5.51 7.67 -6.08
N VAL A 40 4.61 7.81 -7.04
CA VAL A 40 4.90 7.63 -8.47
C VAL A 40 4.91 9.01 -9.13
N PRO A 41 5.99 9.37 -9.85
CA PRO A 41 6.04 10.62 -10.61
C PRO A 41 4.88 10.76 -11.60
N ALA A 42 4.37 11.98 -11.79
CA ALA A 42 3.30 12.21 -12.73
C ALA A 42 3.74 11.83 -14.16
N GLY A 43 2.90 11.08 -14.88
CA GLY A 43 3.20 10.57 -16.21
C GLY A 43 3.99 9.25 -16.23
N HIS A 44 4.48 8.77 -15.08
CA HIS A 44 5.10 7.45 -14.97
C HIS A 44 4.04 6.38 -14.72
N ARG A 45 4.08 5.30 -15.52
CA ARG A 45 3.30 4.10 -15.26
C ARG A 45 4.24 3.05 -14.67
N PRO A 46 4.12 2.74 -13.37
CA PRO A 46 5.02 1.78 -12.75
C PRO A 46 4.80 0.38 -13.33
N SER A 47 5.90 -0.34 -13.44
CA SER A 47 5.93 -1.74 -13.84
C SER A 47 5.70 -2.67 -12.66
N VAL A 48 5.41 -3.94 -12.96
CA VAL A 48 5.30 -5.00 -11.95
C VAL A 48 6.64 -5.27 -11.27
N VAL A 49 7.75 -5.07 -12.00
CA VAL A 49 9.12 -5.23 -11.45
C VAL A 49 9.36 -4.19 -10.36
N GLU A 50 9.09 -2.90 -10.65
CA GLU A 50 9.20 -1.83 -9.66
C GLU A 50 8.32 -2.11 -8.43
N ALA A 51 7.08 -2.56 -8.62
CA ALA A 51 6.19 -2.90 -7.52
C ALA A 51 6.76 -4.03 -6.63
N SER A 52 7.39 -5.03 -7.25
CA SER A 52 8.02 -6.16 -6.55
C SER A 52 9.25 -5.70 -5.75
N GLU A 53 10.08 -4.83 -6.32
CA GLU A 53 11.23 -4.22 -5.64
C GLU A 53 10.79 -3.38 -4.42
N ARG A 54 9.73 -2.58 -4.56
CA ARG A 54 9.18 -1.82 -3.43
C ARG A 54 8.63 -2.72 -2.34
N LEU A 55 7.95 -3.81 -2.71
CA LEU A 55 7.43 -4.75 -1.74
C LEU A 55 8.55 -5.48 -0.99
N ALA A 56 9.63 -5.85 -1.70
CA ALA A 56 10.83 -6.42 -1.09
C ALA A 56 11.47 -5.42 -0.11
N HIS A 57 11.63 -4.16 -0.51
CA HIS A 57 12.16 -3.10 0.34
C HIS A 57 11.33 -2.92 1.62
N LEU A 58 9.99 -2.92 1.51
CA LEU A 58 9.10 -2.81 2.67
C LEU A 58 9.27 -4.00 3.64
N ARG A 59 9.51 -5.21 3.13
CA ARG A 59 9.72 -6.41 3.96
C ARG A 59 11.05 -6.38 4.68
N GLU A 60 12.09 -5.87 4.03
CA GLU A 60 13.45 -5.83 4.57
C GLU A 60 13.66 -4.67 5.55
N TYR A 61 13.19 -3.47 5.19
CA TYR A 61 13.49 -2.24 5.94
C TYR A 61 12.30 -1.71 6.75
N GLY A 62 11.12 -2.30 6.61
CA GLY A 62 9.89 -1.72 7.14
C GLY A 62 9.45 -0.48 6.35
N ALA A 63 8.53 0.31 6.92
CA ALA A 63 7.94 1.45 6.21
C ALA A 63 8.92 2.62 6.09
N THR A 64 9.22 3.02 4.85
CA THR A 64 10.07 4.17 4.51
C THR A 64 9.39 5.04 3.45
N ALA A 65 9.89 6.25 3.20
CA ALA A 65 9.36 7.13 2.14
C ALA A 65 9.41 6.49 0.73
N GLN A 66 10.29 5.49 0.55
CA GLN A 66 10.44 4.75 -0.69
C GLN A 66 9.43 3.60 -0.84
N ALA A 67 8.97 3.01 0.26
CA ALA A 67 8.00 1.92 0.28
C ALA A 67 7.28 1.89 1.64
N PHE A 68 5.97 2.10 1.65
CA PHE A 68 5.19 2.25 2.87
C PHE A 68 3.81 1.61 2.77
N THR A 69 3.01 1.73 3.83
CA THR A 69 1.64 1.20 3.90
C THR A 69 0.67 2.30 4.30
N PHE A 70 -0.63 2.08 4.16
CA PHE A 70 -1.63 3.03 4.67
C PHE A 70 -1.50 3.32 6.18
N ARG A 71 -0.95 2.38 6.96
CA ARG A 71 -0.72 2.55 8.40
C ARG A 71 0.38 3.57 8.71
N HIS A 72 1.38 3.67 7.85
CA HIS A 72 2.50 4.60 7.97
C HIS A 72 2.67 5.34 6.64
N ALA A 73 1.86 6.37 6.42
CA ALA A 73 1.95 7.17 5.21
C ALA A 73 3.06 8.24 5.33
N PHE A 74 3.76 8.47 4.22
CA PHE A 74 4.75 9.54 4.09
C PHE A 74 4.22 10.65 3.18
N ALA A 75 4.64 11.89 3.38
CA ALA A 75 4.31 12.99 2.48
C ALA A 75 4.90 12.75 1.08
N ALA A 76 4.26 13.31 0.05
CA ALA A 76 4.82 13.28 -1.30
C ALA A 76 6.16 14.03 -1.33
N PRO A 77 7.15 13.55 -2.09
CA PRO A 77 8.35 14.33 -2.38
C PRO A 77 7.95 15.66 -3.03
N ALA A 78 8.73 16.71 -2.73
CA ALA A 78 8.56 18.03 -3.33
C ALA A 78 8.77 18.01 -4.85
#